data_AF-A0A7D7ZQP8-F1
#
_entry.id   AF-A0A7D7ZQP8-F1
#
_cell.length_a   1.000
_cell.length_b   1.000
_cell.length_c   1.000
_cell.angle_alpha   90.00
_cell.angle_beta   90.00
_cell.angle_gamma   90.00
#
_symmetry.space_group_name_H-M   'P 1'
#
loop_
_entity.id
_entity.type
_entity.pdbx_description
1 polymer ?
#
loop_
_entity_poly.entity_id
_entity_poly.type
_entity_poly.pdbx_seq_one_letter_code
_entity_poly.pdbx_strand_id
1 'polypeptide(L)'
;MAEHILFLTGKLAEKSLHRVLESMQPTEFTYEVRQLGVSVAALMTTQLIEKRLTDTGLAQKVILPGRCRGDIEALSNSLKLPVERGPDELKDLPAYFGQVDRKADLSQYDVQIFAEIVDAPMMTVADIVKRAQTYKEDGANVIDLGCLPSTPFPHLAESVQALKAEGFKVSVDSLTPEDLVTGGKAGADFLLSLSEKTLWILDEVNSTPILIGNTPSDARSLYRAIEQLIKQGREFIADSILDPIHFGFTESIIRYRNLRKRYPDIEIIMGIGNLTELTHADSAGTNAILLGIISELEIRHVLATEVSEHCRYAVREADLARRVMYASRIDSIPPKGYDNGLMALHERKPFPYTIEEVKEFAAEIKDPNFRIQVSEEGVHTYNRDGMHTATDPYEIYPKLNVDDDGGHAFYLGIEHARAQIAWQLGKRYEQDEELDWGVSTKSAADDLSQFKEAGTTMHTRKTRKDKRLNTKKKK
;
A
#
# COMPACT_ATOMS: atom_id res chain seq x y z
N MET A 1 25.04 2.67 -34.71
CA MET A 1 24.00 1.68 -35.08
C MET A 1 23.33 1.30 -33.78
N ALA A 2 21.99 1.35 -33.70
CA ALA A 2 21.28 0.96 -32.49
C ALA A 2 21.50 -0.54 -32.24
N GLU A 3 21.87 -0.92 -31.02
CA GLU A 3 22.04 -2.32 -30.62
C GLU A 3 20.69 -3.06 -30.77
N HIS A 4 20.67 -4.30 -31.23
CA HIS A 4 19.46 -5.13 -31.30
C HIS A 4 19.45 -6.16 -30.17
N ILE A 5 18.50 -6.01 -29.23
CA ILE A 5 18.44 -6.80 -27.99
C ILE A 5 17.29 -7.80 -28.03
N LEU A 6 17.58 -9.07 -27.71
CA LEU A 6 16.57 -10.11 -27.54
C LEU A 6 16.22 -10.27 -26.06
N PHE A 7 14.98 -9.95 -25.68
CA PHE A 7 14.47 -10.16 -24.33
C PHE A 7 13.75 -11.50 -24.22
N LEU A 8 14.15 -12.32 -23.25
CA LEU A 8 13.50 -13.60 -22.97
C LEU A 8 12.52 -13.47 -21.80
N THR A 9 11.33 -14.05 -21.91
CA THR A 9 10.30 -13.95 -20.86
C THR A 9 9.40 -15.18 -20.74
N GLY A 10 8.60 -15.19 -19.67
CA GLY A 10 7.52 -16.17 -19.44
C GLY A 10 6.16 -15.63 -19.89
N LYS A 11 5.14 -16.51 -19.95
CA LYS A 11 3.80 -16.20 -20.49
C LYS A 11 3.11 -15.05 -19.75
N LEU A 12 3.24 -15.00 -18.42
CA LEU A 12 2.58 -13.97 -17.62
C LEU A 12 3.23 -12.60 -17.76
N ALA A 13 4.52 -12.55 -18.09
CA ALA A 13 5.33 -11.33 -18.11
C ALA A 13 5.48 -10.73 -19.52
N GLU A 14 5.02 -11.42 -20.57
CA GLU A 14 5.19 -11.03 -21.97
C GLU A 14 4.52 -9.70 -22.29
N LYS A 15 3.22 -9.56 -21.99
CA LYS A 15 2.46 -8.32 -22.25
C LYS A 15 3.08 -7.11 -21.54
N SER A 16 3.51 -7.30 -20.31
CA SER A 16 4.06 -6.24 -19.47
C SER A 16 5.44 -5.81 -19.93
N LEU A 17 6.27 -6.77 -20.37
CA LEU A 17 7.56 -6.47 -20.98
C LEU A 17 7.37 -5.64 -22.26
N HIS A 18 6.40 -5.99 -23.12
CA HIS A 18 6.04 -5.16 -24.27
C HIS A 18 5.65 -3.74 -23.86
N ARG A 19 4.74 -3.59 -22.88
CA ARG A 19 4.31 -2.27 -22.41
C ARG A 19 5.47 -1.43 -21.86
N VAL A 20 6.36 -2.03 -21.07
CA VAL A 20 7.53 -1.32 -20.53
C VAL A 20 8.45 -0.87 -21.66
N LEU A 21 8.81 -1.77 -22.58
CA LEU A 21 9.69 -1.46 -23.72
C LEU A 21 9.09 -0.41 -24.68
N GLU A 22 7.76 -0.43 -24.88
CA GLU A 22 7.03 0.60 -25.62
C GLU A 22 7.06 1.95 -24.88
N SER A 23 6.86 1.95 -23.56
CA SER A 23 6.87 3.16 -22.73
C SER A 23 8.25 3.84 -22.63
N MET A 24 9.31 3.08 -22.86
CA MET A 24 10.70 3.53 -22.90
C MET A 24 11.08 4.19 -24.24
N GLN A 25 10.25 4.06 -25.28
CA GLN A 25 10.56 4.62 -26.60
C GLN A 25 10.56 6.16 -26.58
N PRO A 26 11.48 6.83 -27.31
CA PRO A 26 12.53 6.24 -28.14
C PRO A 26 13.73 5.73 -27.32
N THR A 27 14.23 4.53 -27.64
CA THR A 27 15.44 3.95 -27.03
C THR A 27 16.65 4.01 -27.98
N GLU A 28 17.87 3.94 -27.44
CA GLU A 28 19.10 3.83 -28.25
C GLU A 28 19.32 2.44 -28.86
N PHE A 29 18.48 1.48 -28.47
CA PHE A 29 18.46 0.10 -28.97
C PHE A 29 17.13 -0.22 -29.67
N THR A 30 17.15 -1.27 -30.49
CA THR A 30 15.96 -1.94 -31.02
C THR A 30 15.80 -3.29 -30.32
N TYR A 31 14.60 -3.87 -30.30
CA TYR A 31 14.37 -5.08 -29.53
C TYR A 31 13.44 -6.10 -30.21
N GLU A 32 13.59 -7.35 -29.80
CA GLU A 32 12.65 -8.46 -30.00
C GLU A 32 12.33 -9.09 -28.64
N VAL A 33 11.07 -9.50 -28.42
CA VAL A 33 10.66 -10.23 -27.21
C VAL A 33 10.33 -11.67 -27.59
N ARG A 34 10.83 -12.63 -26.81
CA ARG A 34 10.55 -14.06 -27.03
C ARG A 34 10.11 -14.79 -25.77
N GLN A 35 8.94 -15.39 -25.85
CA GLN A 35 8.35 -16.21 -24.79
C GLN A 35 8.81 -17.67 -24.92
N LEU A 36 9.32 -18.27 -23.83
CA LEU A 36 9.92 -19.62 -23.87
C LEU A 36 9.02 -20.75 -23.33
N GLY A 37 7.70 -20.61 -23.40
CA GLY A 37 6.74 -21.64 -22.97
C GLY A 37 6.73 -21.95 -21.47
N VAL A 38 7.12 -21.00 -20.61
CA VAL A 38 7.06 -21.12 -19.13
C VAL A 38 6.06 -20.11 -18.59
N SER A 39 5.23 -20.47 -17.61
CA SER A 39 4.20 -19.57 -17.06
C SER A 39 4.81 -18.37 -16.33
N VAL A 40 5.78 -18.59 -15.44
CA VAL A 40 6.42 -17.57 -14.59
C VAL A 40 7.90 -17.43 -14.95
N ALA A 41 8.36 -16.22 -15.27
CA ALA A 41 9.75 -15.95 -15.67
C ALA A 41 10.80 -16.31 -14.60
N ALA A 42 10.45 -16.18 -13.31
CA ALA A 42 11.33 -16.56 -12.19
C ALA A 42 11.64 -18.06 -12.09
N LEU A 43 10.88 -18.91 -12.81
CA LEU A 43 11.13 -20.36 -12.88
C LEU A 43 12.01 -20.75 -14.07
N MET A 44 12.48 -19.78 -14.86
CA MET A 44 13.38 -20.04 -15.98
C MET A 44 14.79 -20.37 -15.48
N THR A 45 15.44 -21.31 -16.17
CA THR A 45 16.85 -21.63 -15.95
C THR A 45 17.64 -21.55 -17.26
N THR A 46 18.96 -21.35 -17.16
CA THR A 46 19.82 -21.28 -18.35
C THR A 46 19.79 -22.58 -19.18
N GLN A 47 19.66 -23.75 -18.54
CA GLN A 47 19.53 -25.03 -19.26
C GLN A 47 18.19 -25.16 -20.00
N LEU A 48 17.11 -24.57 -19.47
CA LEU A 48 15.82 -24.55 -20.15
C LEU A 48 15.84 -23.61 -21.35
N ILE A 49 16.53 -22.47 -21.22
CA ILE A 49 16.75 -21.52 -22.31
C ILE A 49 17.54 -22.17 -23.43
N GLU A 50 18.68 -22.80 -23.13
CA GLU A 50 19.52 -23.49 -24.11
C GLU A 50 18.74 -24.55 -24.91
N LYS A 51 17.82 -25.28 -24.26
CA LYS A 51 16.98 -26.29 -24.91
C LYS A 51 15.88 -25.72 -25.79
N ARG A 52 15.36 -24.53 -25.49
CA ARG A 52 14.15 -23.97 -26.11
C ARG A 52 14.44 -22.81 -27.07
N LEU A 53 15.57 -22.14 -26.91
CA LEU A 53 16.00 -21.05 -27.76
C LEU A 53 16.84 -21.60 -28.92
N THR A 54 16.18 -21.94 -30.01
CA THR A 54 16.82 -22.59 -31.17
C THR A 54 17.47 -21.62 -32.16
N ASP A 55 17.14 -20.33 -32.06
CA ASP A 55 17.64 -19.26 -32.93
C ASP A 55 17.78 -17.98 -32.10
N THR A 56 18.63 -17.05 -32.50
CA THR A 56 18.78 -15.73 -31.88
C THR A 56 18.57 -14.59 -32.87
N GLY A 57 18.28 -14.90 -34.15
CA GLY A 57 17.95 -13.91 -35.16
C GLY A 57 19.09 -12.90 -35.38
N LEU A 58 18.74 -11.61 -35.32
CA LEU A 58 19.69 -10.49 -35.47
C LEU A 58 20.19 -9.95 -34.11
N ALA A 59 19.95 -10.66 -33.02
CA ALA A 59 20.29 -10.18 -31.69
C ALA A 59 21.80 -10.06 -31.51
N GLN A 60 22.23 -8.92 -30.96
CA GLN A 60 23.61 -8.63 -30.59
C GLN A 60 23.83 -8.85 -29.09
N LYS A 61 22.74 -8.88 -28.31
CA LYS A 61 22.71 -9.17 -26.88
C LYS A 61 21.40 -9.85 -26.50
N VAL A 62 21.45 -10.75 -25.51
CA VAL A 62 20.28 -11.38 -24.92
C VAL A 62 20.10 -10.94 -23.48
N ILE A 63 18.92 -10.45 -23.12
CA ILE A 63 18.56 -10.10 -21.75
C ILE A 63 17.59 -11.15 -21.19
N LEU A 64 18.02 -11.77 -20.09
CA LEU A 64 17.23 -12.72 -19.31
C LEU A 64 16.42 -11.99 -18.24
N PRO A 65 15.34 -12.58 -17.72
CA PRO A 65 14.72 -12.10 -16.49
C PRO A 65 15.74 -12.11 -15.34
N GLY A 66 15.76 -11.08 -14.47
CA GLY A 66 16.77 -10.98 -13.40
C GLY A 66 16.82 -12.19 -12.47
N ARG A 67 15.65 -12.80 -12.23
CA ARG A 67 15.48 -14.00 -11.40
C ARG A 67 15.81 -15.33 -12.10
N CYS A 68 16.31 -15.30 -13.34
CA CYS A 68 16.69 -16.50 -14.09
C CYS A 68 17.90 -17.19 -13.44
N ARG A 69 17.75 -18.46 -13.05
CA ARG A 69 18.78 -19.22 -12.33
C ARG A 69 19.72 -19.97 -13.29
N GLY A 70 20.98 -20.12 -12.91
CA GLY A 70 21.97 -20.91 -13.65
C GLY A 70 23.19 -20.11 -14.10
N ASP A 71 24.07 -20.79 -14.82
CA ASP A 71 25.33 -20.22 -15.32
C ASP A 71 25.08 -19.43 -16.61
N ILE A 72 25.30 -18.10 -16.54
CA ILE A 72 25.14 -17.18 -17.67
C ILE A 72 26.32 -17.30 -18.63
N GLU A 73 27.54 -17.48 -18.12
CA GLU A 73 28.73 -17.55 -18.97
C GLU A 73 28.67 -18.79 -19.85
N ALA A 74 28.26 -19.93 -19.29
CA ALA A 74 28.01 -21.14 -20.07
C ALA A 74 26.97 -20.93 -21.17
N LEU A 75 25.86 -20.23 -20.87
CA LEU A 75 24.82 -19.93 -21.85
C LEU A 75 25.29 -18.94 -22.92
N SER A 76 26.05 -17.91 -22.53
CA SER A 76 26.65 -16.95 -23.45
C SER A 76 27.63 -17.62 -24.41
N ASN A 77 28.45 -18.55 -23.92
CA ASN A 77 29.35 -19.36 -24.74
C ASN A 77 28.58 -20.27 -25.71
N SER A 78 27.48 -20.89 -25.26
CA SER A 78 26.63 -21.75 -26.10
C SER A 78 25.94 -20.96 -27.22
N LEU A 79 25.39 -19.79 -26.90
CA LEU A 79 24.70 -18.90 -27.86
C LEU A 79 25.66 -18.05 -28.71
N LYS A 80 26.95 -17.98 -28.35
CA LYS A 80 27.95 -17.10 -28.97
C LYS A 80 27.54 -15.62 -29.01
N LEU A 81 26.80 -15.19 -28.00
CA LEU A 81 26.31 -13.82 -27.84
C LEU A 81 26.46 -13.38 -26.37
N PRO A 82 26.68 -12.08 -26.10
CA PRO A 82 26.55 -11.53 -24.76
C PRO A 82 25.17 -11.85 -24.17
N VAL A 83 25.16 -12.42 -22.97
CA VAL A 83 23.94 -12.69 -22.21
C VAL A 83 24.05 -11.97 -20.88
N GLU A 84 23.01 -11.21 -20.53
CA GLU A 84 22.92 -10.48 -19.27
C GLU A 84 21.63 -10.84 -18.53
N ARG A 85 21.66 -10.74 -17.21
CA ARG A 85 20.43 -10.69 -16.42
C ARG A 85 19.96 -9.26 -16.41
N GLY A 86 18.72 -9.04 -16.84
CA GLY A 86 18.02 -7.79 -16.61
C GLY A 86 17.70 -7.61 -15.12
N PRO A 87 16.97 -6.55 -14.76
CA PRO A 87 16.54 -6.36 -13.38
C PRO A 87 15.61 -7.47 -12.92
N ASP A 88 15.53 -7.65 -11.60
CA ASP A 88 14.61 -8.59 -10.96
C ASP A 88 13.15 -8.29 -11.30
N GLU A 89 12.80 -7.02 -11.46
CA GLU A 89 11.47 -6.53 -11.80
C GLU A 89 11.49 -5.80 -13.13
N LEU A 90 10.51 -6.10 -14.00
CA LEU A 90 10.44 -5.51 -15.35
C LEU A 90 10.33 -3.98 -15.36
N LYS A 91 9.65 -3.42 -14.37
CA LYS A 91 9.49 -1.97 -14.23
C LYS A 91 10.80 -1.24 -13.90
N ASP A 92 11.82 -1.95 -13.41
CA ASP A 92 13.14 -1.39 -13.12
C ASP A 92 14.00 -1.40 -14.40
N LEU A 93 13.48 -1.90 -15.53
CA LEU A 93 14.18 -1.94 -16.82
C LEU A 93 14.53 -0.53 -17.36
N PRO A 94 13.68 0.50 -17.23
CA PRO A 94 14.09 1.88 -17.44
C PRO A 94 15.35 2.23 -16.64
N ALA A 95 15.36 1.98 -15.33
CA ALA A 95 16.51 2.26 -14.46
C ALA A 95 17.76 1.44 -14.85
N TYR A 96 17.57 0.18 -15.25
CA TYR A 96 18.62 -0.68 -15.79
C TYR A 96 19.29 -0.06 -17.03
N PHE A 97 18.52 0.63 -17.88
CA PHE A 97 19.01 1.39 -19.03
C PHE A 97 19.24 2.88 -18.75
N GLY A 98 19.34 3.28 -17.48
CA GLY A 98 19.64 4.66 -17.08
C GLY A 98 18.48 5.66 -17.22
N GLN A 99 17.25 5.20 -17.49
CA GLN A 99 16.04 6.00 -17.43
C GLN A 99 15.49 6.05 -15.99
N VAL A 100 15.10 7.23 -15.50
CA VAL A 100 14.55 7.39 -14.14
C VAL A 100 13.27 6.55 -13.99
N ASP A 101 13.20 5.80 -12.89
CA ASP A 101 12.06 4.98 -12.50
C ASP A 101 10.78 5.82 -12.53
N ARG A 102 9.89 5.59 -13.51
CA ARG A 102 8.63 6.34 -13.58
C ARG A 102 7.75 5.83 -12.45
N LYS A 103 7.58 6.65 -11.41
CA LYS A 103 6.65 6.38 -10.31
C LYS A 103 5.30 5.98 -10.89
N ALA A 104 4.77 4.83 -10.47
CA ALA A 104 3.51 4.33 -10.98
C ALA A 104 2.38 5.35 -10.71
N ASP A 105 1.53 5.59 -11.70
CA ASP A 105 0.36 6.43 -11.52
C ASP A 105 -0.70 5.68 -10.71
N LEU A 106 -0.88 6.09 -9.46
CA LEU A 106 -1.86 5.52 -8.53
C LEU A 106 -3.08 6.44 -8.35
N SER A 107 -3.30 7.39 -9.25
CA SER A 107 -4.47 8.28 -9.19
C SER A 107 -5.79 7.56 -9.44
N GLN A 108 -5.76 6.45 -10.18
CA GLN A 108 -6.94 5.70 -10.62
C GLN A 108 -7.26 4.51 -9.72
N TYR A 109 -8.55 4.20 -9.60
CA TYR A 109 -9.10 3.03 -8.93
C TYR A 109 -10.53 2.79 -9.44
N ASP A 110 -11.03 1.57 -9.28
CA ASP A 110 -12.43 1.23 -9.62
C ASP A 110 -13.18 0.46 -8.53
N VAL A 111 -12.57 0.31 -7.35
CA VAL A 111 -13.21 -0.20 -6.13
C VAL A 111 -13.62 0.99 -5.28
N GLN A 112 -14.89 1.11 -4.92
CA GLN A 112 -15.41 2.12 -4.00
C GLN A 112 -15.37 1.63 -2.56
N ILE A 113 -14.94 2.50 -1.64
CA ILE A 113 -14.86 2.18 -0.21
C ILE A 113 -16.06 2.81 0.52
N PHE A 114 -16.82 1.96 1.19
CA PHE A 114 -17.81 2.30 2.21
C PHE A 114 -17.08 2.23 3.54
N ALA A 115 -16.89 3.38 4.18
CA ALA A 115 -16.24 3.46 5.48
C ALA A 115 -17.31 3.57 6.57
N GLU A 116 -17.36 2.55 7.42
CA GLU A 116 -18.41 2.40 8.42
C GLU A 116 -18.08 3.14 9.72
N ILE A 117 -19.09 3.86 10.22
CA ILE A 117 -19.14 4.42 11.57
C ILE A 117 -20.04 3.50 12.39
N VAL A 118 -19.46 2.43 12.92
CA VAL A 118 -20.17 1.32 13.58
C VAL A 118 -20.95 1.79 14.82
N ASP A 119 -20.42 2.76 15.54
CA ASP A 119 -20.98 3.30 16.78
C ASP A 119 -21.76 4.61 16.58
N ALA A 120 -22.22 4.89 15.35
CA ALA A 120 -22.97 6.10 15.02
C ALA A 120 -24.17 6.40 15.96
N PRO A 121 -24.97 5.42 16.43
CA PRO A 121 -26.04 5.67 17.40
C PRO A 121 -25.56 6.25 18.74
N MET A 122 -24.28 6.07 19.10
CA MET A 122 -23.68 6.52 20.34
C MET A 122 -22.95 7.86 20.19
N MET A 123 -22.79 8.35 18.96
CA MET A 123 -22.09 9.59 18.64
C MET A 123 -23.05 10.76 18.51
N THR A 124 -22.53 11.99 18.65
CA THR A 124 -23.29 13.17 18.24
C THR A 124 -23.25 13.33 16.72
N VAL A 125 -24.24 14.02 16.12
CA VAL A 125 -24.23 14.36 14.68
C VAL A 125 -22.93 15.06 14.27
N ALA A 126 -22.41 15.96 15.12
CA ALA A 126 -21.18 16.68 14.86
C ALA A 126 -19.96 15.75 14.82
N ASP A 127 -19.88 14.78 15.73
CA ASP A 127 -18.79 13.80 15.76
C ASP A 127 -18.86 12.85 14.55
N ILE A 128 -20.07 12.48 14.11
CA ILE A 128 -20.30 11.69 12.89
C ILE A 128 -19.74 12.44 11.67
N VAL A 129 -20.07 13.72 11.52
CA VAL A 129 -19.57 14.55 10.41
C VAL A 129 -18.04 14.68 10.46
N LYS A 130 -17.47 14.87 11.65
CA LYS A 130 -16.00 14.93 11.83
C LYS A 130 -15.31 13.62 11.45
N ARG A 131 -15.90 12.48 11.83
CA ARG A 131 -15.39 11.16 11.45
C ARG A 131 -15.50 10.95 9.94
N ALA A 132 -16.62 11.33 9.33
CA ALA A 132 -16.84 11.27 7.89
C ALA A 132 -15.79 12.07 7.08
N GLN A 133 -15.43 13.27 7.56
CA GLN A 133 -14.34 14.05 6.96
C GLN A 133 -13.01 13.31 6.99
N THR A 134 -12.67 12.70 8.14
CA THR A 134 -11.44 11.90 8.28
C THR A 134 -11.44 10.71 7.31
N TYR A 135 -12.53 9.95 7.24
CA TYR A 135 -12.64 8.84 6.31
C TYR A 135 -12.55 9.26 4.84
N LYS A 136 -13.11 10.41 4.46
CA LYS A 136 -12.98 10.95 3.10
C LYS A 136 -11.53 11.34 2.78
N GLU A 137 -10.81 11.93 3.73
CA GLU A 137 -9.37 12.21 3.58
C GLU A 137 -8.55 10.91 3.46
N ASP A 138 -8.95 9.86 4.17
CA ASP A 138 -8.33 8.55 4.13
C ASP A 138 -8.80 7.68 2.93
N GLY A 139 -9.67 8.21 2.06
CA GLY A 139 -10.00 7.63 0.75
C GLY A 139 -11.39 7.01 0.61
N ALA A 140 -12.26 7.13 1.62
CA ALA A 140 -13.64 6.66 1.54
C ALA A 140 -14.45 7.38 0.45
N ASN A 141 -15.31 6.65 -0.25
CA ASN A 141 -16.24 7.20 -1.25
C ASN A 141 -17.66 7.35 -0.72
N VAL A 142 -18.03 6.49 0.23
CA VAL A 142 -19.34 6.45 0.89
C VAL A 142 -19.12 6.35 2.39
N ILE A 143 -19.89 7.11 3.15
CA ILE A 143 -19.92 7.02 4.61
C ILE A 143 -21.08 6.11 4.99
N ASP A 144 -20.78 5.01 5.65
CA ASP A 144 -21.78 4.06 6.11
C ASP A 144 -22.10 4.27 7.59
N LEU A 145 -23.39 4.47 7.90
CA LEU A 145 -23.88 4.62 9.25
C LEU A 145 -24.36 3.26 9.76
N GLY A 146 -23.54 2.61 10.59
CA GLY A 146 -23.86 1.32 11.19
C GLY A 146 -24.90 1.47 12.30
N CYS A 147 -26.03 0.77 12.18
CA CYS A 147 -27.00 0.63 13.25
C CYS A 147 -26.61 -0.55 14.15
N LEU A 148 -26.63 -0.32 15.47
CA LEU A 148 -26.35 -1.36 16.45
C LEU A 148 -27.60 -2.21 16.73
N PRO A 149 -27.50 -3.54 16.81
CA PRO A 149 -28.62 -4.40 17.15
C PRO A 149 -29.31 -3.98 18.45
N SER A 150 -30.64 -3.93 18.43
CA SER A 150 -31.47 -3.58 19.59
C SER A 150 -31.15 -2.22 20.24
N THR A 151 -30.47 -1.32 19.52
CA THR A 151 -30.09 0.01 20.00
C THR A 151 -30.79 1.06 19.14
N PRO A 152 -31.63 1.94 19.72
CA PRO A 152 -32.26 3.02 18.96
C PRO A 152 -31.23 3.98 18.36
N PHE A 153 -31.47 4.45 17.14
CA PHE A 153 -30.71 5.52 16.50
C PHE A 153 -31.61 6.76 16.31
N PRO A 154 -31.90 7.51 17.40
CA PRO A 154 -32.93 8.57 17.38
C PRO A 154 -32.63 9.70 16.39
N HIS A 155 -31.35 9.98 16.16
CA HIS A 155 -30.82 11.04 15.30
C HIS A 155 -30.37 10.51 13.92
N LEU A 156 -30.85 9.35 13.48
CA LEU A 156 -30.48 8.76 12.18
C LEU A 156 -30.79 9.71 11.01
N ALA A 157 -32.02 10.21 10.92
CA ALA A 157 -32.42 11.11 9.84
C ALA A 157 -31.61 12.40 9.82
N GLU A 158 -31.35 12.98 11.00
CA GLU A 158 -30.56 14.20 11.17
C GLU A 158 -29.09 13.96 10.77
N SER A 159 -28.53 12.80 11.12
CA SER A 159 -27.17 12.40 10.75
C SER A 159 -27.02 12.23 9.24
N VAL A 160 -27.97 11.55 8.59
CA VAL A 160 -28.01 11.41 7.13
C VAL A 160 -28.08 12.79 6.49
N GLN A 161 -29.03 13.64 6.89
CA GLN A 161 -29.21 14.97 6.31
C GLN A 161 -27.97 15.87 6.50
N ALA A 162 -27.33 15.83 7.67
CA ALA A 162 -26.09 16.58 7.92
C ALA A 162 -24.95 16.13 6.99
N LEU A 163 -24.75 14.82 6.83
CA LEU A 163 -23.75 14.29 5.89
C LEU A 163 -24.07 14.65 4.43
N LYS A 164 -25.34 14.59 4.02
CA LYS A 164 -25.75 15.00 2.67
C LYS A 164 -25.54 16.49 2.44
N ALA A 165 -25.77 17.34 3.43
CA ALA A 165 -25.52 18.78 3.34
C ALA A 165 -24.03 19.12 3.13
N GLU A 166 -23.13 18.31 3.69
CA GLU A 166 -21.67 18.40 3.48
C GLU A 166 -21.20 17.71 2.17
N GLY A 167 -22.14 17.19 1.36
CA GLY A 167 -21.86 16.60 0.06
C GLY A 167 -21.33 15.17 0.10
N PHE A 168 -21.49 14.45 1.21
CA PHE A 168 -21.13 13.03 1.28
C PHE A 168 -22.17 12.15 0.54
N LYS A 169 -21.70 11.01 0.03
CA LYS A 169 -22.57 9.86 -0.23
C LYS A 169 -22.75 9.10 1.08
N VAL A 170 -23.98 8.73 1.37
CA VAL A 170 -24.38 8.15 2.65
C VAL A 170 -25.03 6.80 2.43
N SER A 171 -24.66 5.87 3.30
CA SER A 171 -25.21 4.54 3.37
C SER A 171 -25.73 4.30 4.80
N VAL A 172 -26.78 3.49 4.94
CA VAL A 172 -27.32 3.09 6.24
C VAL A 172 -27.33 1.58 6.31
N ASP A 173 -26.63 1.00 7.29
CA ASP A 173 -26.62 -0.44 7.56
C ASP A 173 -27.48 -0.77 8.78
N SER A 174 -28.61 -1.44 8.54
CA SER A 174 -29.48 -1.90 9.60
C SER A 174 -30.22 -3.17 9.19
N LEU A 175 -30.45 -4.05 10.18
CA LEU A 175 -31.35 -5.20 10.06
C LEU A 175 -32.81 -4.83 10.37
N THR A 176 -33.07 -3.60 10.85
CA THR A 176 -34.40 -3.11 11.23
C THR A 176 -35.02 -2.34 10.04
N PRO A 177 -36.15 -2.80 9.48
CA PRO A 177 -36.80 -2.13 8.34
C PRO A 177 -37.12 -0.65 8.57
N GLU A 178 -37.50 -0.29 9.79
CA GLU A 178 -37.86 1.07 10.17
C GLU A 178 -36.68 2.04 10.06
N ASP A 179 -35.47 1.59 10.41
CA ASP A 179 -34.24 2.37 10.26
C ASP A 179 -33.92 2.60 8.78
N LEU A 180 -34.04 1.54 7.96
CA LEU A 180 -33.79 1.61 6.52
C LEU A 180 -34.77 2.56 5.81
N VAL A 181 -36.06 2.50 6.16
CA VAL A 181 -37.07 3.44 5.65
C VAL A 181 -36.75 4.87 6.10
N THR A 182 -36.37 5.06 7.36
CA THR A 182 -36.02 6.39 7.91
C THR A 182 -34.80 6.97 7.20
N GLY A 183 -33.73 6.19 7.07
CA GLY A 183 -32.50 6.59 6.36
C GLY A 183 -32.74 6.90 4.89
N GLY A 184 -33.49 6.04 4.19
CA GLY A 184 -33.82 6.25 2.78
C GLY A 184 -34.68 7.49 2.56
N LYS A 185 -35.68 7.74 3.42
CA LYS A 185 -36.49 8.98 3.37
C LYS A 185 -35.69 10.23 3.74
N ALA A 186 -34.65 10.10 4.57
CA ALA A 186 -33.73 11.17 4.90
C ALA A 186 -32.73 11.48 3.76
N GLY A 187 -32.63 10.63 2.75
CA GLY A 187 -31.80 10.84 1.56
C GLY A 187 -30.52 10.01 1.51
N ALA A 188 -30.45 8.89 2.24
CA ALA A 188 -29.37 7.92 2.08
C ALA A 188 -29.32 7.39 0.63
N ASP A 189 -28.12 7.32 0.05
CA ASP A 189 -27.91 6.82 -1.31
C ASP A 189 -28.00 5.29 -1.36
N PHE A 190 -27.55 4.62 -0.29
CA PHE A 190 -27.52 3.17 -0.17
C PHE A 190 -28.18 2.69 1.12
N LEU A 191 -28.74 1.48 1.06
CA LEU A 191 -29.30 0.78 2.22
C LEU A 191 -28.73 -0.62 2.29
N LEU A 192 -28.02 -0.95 3.37
CA LEU A 192 -27.40 -2.26 3.54
C LEU A 192 -28.37 -3.30 4.10
N SER A 193 -28.00 -4.55 3.91
CA SER A 193 -28.64 -5.70 4.56
C SER A 193 -30.10 -5.99 4.15
N LEU A 194 -30.51 -5.63 2.92
CA LEU A 194 -31.83 -6.03 2.42
C LEU A 194 -31.87 -7.49 2.00
N SER A 195 -32.93 -8.20 2.37
CA SER A 195 -33.19 -9.59 1.99
C SER A 195 -34.47 -9.68 1.17
N GLU A 196 -34.78 -10.86 0.62
CA GLU A 196 -36.04 -11.10 -0.11
C GLU A 196 -37.30 -10.72 0.70
N LYS A 197 -37.21 -10.71 2.04
CA LYS A 197 -38.30 -10.35 2.96
C LYS A 197 -38.49 -8.84 3.13
N THR A 198 -37.46 -8.05 2.86
CA THR A 198 -37.45 -6.59 3.09
C THR A 198 -37.42 -5.77 1.81
N LEU A 199 -37.47 -6.42 0.64
CA LEU A 199 -37.51 -5.72 -0.66
C LEU A 199 -38.69 -4.77 -0.84
N TRP A 200 -39.78 -4.90 -0.06
CA TRP A 200 -40.90 -3.96 -0.08
C TRP A 200 -40.48 -2.53 0.32
N ILE A 201 -39.39 -2.36 1.08
CA ILE A 201 -38.85 -1.04 1.47
C ILE A 201 -38.51 -0.21 0.23
N LEU A 202 -38.15 -0.87 -0.86
CA LEU A 202 -37.77 -0.25 -2.11
C LEU A 202 -38.92 0.50 -2.79
N ASP A 203 -40.18 0.22 -2.43
CA ASP A 203 -41.33 0.97 -2.90
C ASP A 203 -41.51 2.31 -2.14
N GLU A 204 -40.85 2.46 -0.98
CA GLU A 204 -40.93 3.64 -0.12
C GLU A 204 -39.78 4.63 -0.32
N VAL A 205 -38.67 4.21 -0.93
CA VAL A 205 -37.41 4.96 -1.01
C VAL A 205 -36.70 4.76 -2.36
N ASN A 206 -35.89 5.75 -2.75
CA ASN A 206 -35.13 5.73 -3.99
C ASN A 206 -33.69 5.18 -3.83
N SER A 207 -33.29 4.82 -2.62
CA SER A 207 -31.94 4.32 -2.32
C SER A 207 -31.64 3.00 -3.04
N THR A 208 -30.36 2.81 -3.38
CA THR A 208 -29.86 1.57 -3.98
C THR A 208 -29.64 0.51 -2.90
N PRO A 209 -30.30 -0.66 -2.96
CA PRO A 209 -30.12 -1.70 -1.96
C PRO A 209 -28.83 -2.47 -2.14
N ILE A 210 -28.22 -2.85 -1.01
CA ILE A 210 -27.27 -3.95 -0.92
C ILE A 210 -28.06 -5.19 -0.48
N LEU A 211 -28.03 -6.23 -1.30
CA LEU A 211 -28.74 -7.47 -1.10
C LEU A 211 -27.89 -8.50 -0.35
N ILE A 212 -28.46 -9.09 0.68
CA ILE A 212 -27.92 -10.24 1.41
C ILE A 212 -28.88 -11.43 1.36
N GLY A 213 -28.36 -12.61 1.71
CA GLY A 213 -29.21 -13.77 1.99
C GLY A 213 -30.05 -13.58 3.25
N ASN A 214 -31.11 -14.37 3.41
CA ASN A 214 -31.89 -14.44 4.66
C ASN A 214 -31.03 -14.79 5.89
N THR A 215 -29.95 -15.53 5.66
CA THR A 215 -28.85 -15.77 6.60
C THR A 215 -27.53 -15.64 5.85
N PRO A 216 -26.39 -15.42 6.54
CA PRO A 216 -25.10 -15.19 5.89
C PRO A 216 -24.68 -16.25 4.86
N SER A 217 -25.02 -17.52 5.10
CA SER A 217 -24.66 -18.63 4.23
C SER A 217 -25.75 -19.02 3.21
N ASP A 218 -26.93 -18.41 3.26
CA ASP A 218 -28.05 -18.73 2.36
C ASP A 218 -27.94 -18.02 1.01
N ALA A 219 -27.04 -18.52 0.17
CA ALA A 219 -26.89 -18.02 -1.20
C ALA A 219 -28.15 -18.18 -2.06
N ARG A 220 -29.07 -19.11 -1.73
CA ARG A 220 -30.27 -19.34 -2.54
C ARG A 220 -31.27 -18.21 -2.42
N SER A 221 -31.49 -17.67 -1.21
CA SER A 221 -32.35 -16.50 -1.04
C SER A 221 -31.75 -15.25 -1.65
N LEU A 222 -30.43 -15.05 -1.50
CA LEU A 222 -29.71 -13.98 -2.20
C LEU A 222 -29.95 -14.05 -3.72
N TYR A 223 -29.82 -15.23 -4.34
CA TYR A 223 -30.05 -15.39 -5.78
C TYR A 223 -31.47 -15.07 -6.20
N ARG A 224 -32.49 -15.40 -5.39
CA ARG A 224 -33.88 -15.03 -5.68
C ARG A 224 -34.09 -13.52 -5.63
N ALA A 225 -33.51 -12.85 -4.63
CA ALA A 225 -33.57 -11.39 -4.51
C ALA A 225 -32.89 -10.70 -5.71
N ILE A 226 -31.72 -11.19 -6.12
CA ILE A 226 -31.00 -10.73 -7.33
C ILE A 226 -31.87 -10.90 -8.58
N GLU A 227 -32.39 -12.11 -8.82
CA GLU A 227 -33.23 -12.41 -9.99
C GLU A 227 -34.51 -11.57 -10.02
N GLN A 228 -35.05 -11.20 -8.85
CA GLN A 228 -36.18 -10.29 -8.74
C GLN A 228 -35.83 -8.86 -9.17
N LEU A 229 -34.74 -8.27 -8.65
CA LEU A 229 -34.36 -6.89 -9.01
C LEU A 229 -33.87 -6.77 -10.45
N ILE A 230 -33.19 -7.80 -10.99
CA ILE A 230 -32.85 -7.87 -12.42
C ILE A 230 -34.12 -7.79 -13.28
N LYS A 231 -35.17 -8.56 -12.96
CA LYS A 231 -36.45 -8.53 -13.71
C LYS A 231 -37.15 -7.18 -13.63
N GLN A 232 -36.97 -6.46 -12.53
CA GLN A 232 -37.52 -5.12 -12.33
C GLN A 232 -36.67 -4.03 -13.00
N GLY A 233 -35.47 -4.34 -13.49
CA GLY A 233 -34.54 -3.36 -14.03
C GLY A 233 -34.05 -2.35 -12.99
N ARG A 234 -34.03 -2.74 -11.70
CA ARG A 234 -33.62 -1.87 -10.59
C ARG A 234 -32.14 -2.09 -10.29
N GLU A 235 -31.42 -1.01 -10.03
CA GLU A 235 -30.02 -1.07 -9.59
C GLU A 235 -29.93 -1.67 -8.17
N PHE A 236 -28.88 -2.45 -7.94
CA PHE A 236 -28.56 -3.06 -6.64
C PHE A 236 -27.10 -3.45 -6.59
N ILE A 237 -26.62 -3.73 -5.38
CA ILE A 237 -25.31 -4.34 -5.13
C ILE A 237 -25.56 -5.65 -4.38
N ALA A 238 -24.84 -6.73 -4.69
CA ALA A 238 -24.99 -8.00 -3.98
C ALA A 238 -23.84 -8.21 -2.98
N ASP A 239 -24.16 -8.81 -1.84
CA ASP A 239 -23.18 -9.23 -0.84
C ASP A 239 -23.43 -10.70 -0.44
N SER A 240 -22.38 -11.53 -0.56
CA SER A 240 -22.43 -12.93 -0.10
C SER A 240 -21.83 -13.17 1.28
N ILE A 241 -21.47 -12.07 1.96
CA ILE A 241 -20.96 -11.95 3.31
C ILE A 241 -19.65 -12.72 3.52
N LEU A 242 -18.59 -12.00 3.86
CA LEU A 242 -17.29 -12.59 4.21
C LEU A 242 -17.32 -13.07 5.66
N ASP A 243 -17.04 -14.36 5.91
CA ASP A 243 -17.05 -14.91 7.27
C ASP A 243 -15.68 -14.74 7.95
N PRO A 244 -15.63 -14.67 9.31
CA PRO A 244 -14.38 -14.69 10.05
C PRO A 244 -13.58 -16.01 9.90
N ILE A 245 -12.28 -15.95 10.20
CA ILE A 245 -11.41 -17.14 10.25
C ILE A 245 -11.96 -18.15 11.27
N HIS A 246 -12.00 -19.43 10.89
CA HIS A 246 -12.62 -20.54 11.64
C HIS A 246 -14.14 -20.57 11.69
N PHE A 247 -14.84 -19.57 11.13
CA PHE A 247 -16.30 -19.51 11.09
C PHE A 247 -16.88 -19.63 9.68
N GLY A 248 -16.06 -19.96 8.69
CA GLY A 248 -16.49 -20.14 7.30
C GLY A 248 -15.71 -19.32 6.29
N PHE A 249 -14.65 -18.60 6.68
CA PHE A 249 -13.87 -17.71 5.80
C PHE A 249 -13.60 -18.31 4.41
N THR A 250 -12.97 -19.48 4.31
CA THR A 250 -12.66 -20.09 3.00
C THR A 250 -13.91 -20.39 2.19
N GLU A 251 -14.98 -20.88 2.83
CA GLU A 251 -16.26 -21.13 2.17
C GLU A 251 -16.90 -19.82 1.69
N SER A 252 -16.78 -18.73 2.44
CA SER A 252 -17.26 -17.41 2.01
C SER A 252 -16.54 -16.87 0.78
N ILE A 253 -15.22 -17.09 0.65
CA ILE A 253 -14.49 -16.78 -0.59
C ILE A 253 -15.02 -17.60 -1.77
N ILE A 254 -15.34 -18.88 -1.55
CA ILE A 254 -15.96 -19.73 -2.58
C ILE A 254 -17.36 -19.20 -2.93
N ARG A 255 -18.14 -18.67 -1.96
CA ARG A 255 -19.43 -18.03 -2.23
C ARG A 255 -19.29 -16.81 -3.13
N TYR A 256 -18.36 -15.90 -2.86
CA TYR A 256 -18.10 -14.74 -3.73
C TYR A 256 -17.70 -15.16 -5.14
N ARG A 257 -16.79 -16.15 -5.27
CA ARG A 257 -16.40 -16.69 -6.57
C ARG A 257 -17.59 -17.27 -7.35
N ASN A 258 -18.45 -18.02 -6.66
CA ASN A 258 -19.65 -18.60 -7.27
C ASN A 258 -20.67 -17.53 -7.66
N LEU A 259 -20.83 -16.48 -6.84
CA LEU A 259 -21.69 -15.33 -7.13
C LEU A 259 -21.23 -14.60 -8.40
N ARG A 260 -19.96 -14.19 -8.47
CA ARG A 260 -19.39 -13.51 -9.66
C ARG A 260 -19.49 -14.39 -10.91
N LYS A 261 -19.22 -15.70 -10.80
CA LYS A 261 -19.35 -16.63 -11.94
C LYS A 261 -20.79 -16.76 -12.43
N ARG A 262 -21.77 -16.74 -11.53
CA ARG A 262 -23.20 -16.87 -11.87
C ARG A 262 -23.77 -15.57 -12.44
N TYR A 263 -23.33 -14.43 -11.92
CA TYR A 263 -23.77 -13.10 -12.35
C TYR A 263 -22.54 -12.23 -12.68
N PRO A 264 -22.01 -12.33 -13.92
CA PRO A 264 -20.80 -11.61 -14.30
C PRO A 264 -20.96 -10.10 -14.26
N ASP A 265 -22.15 -9.59 -14.56
CA ASP A 265 -22.37 -8.16 -14.84
C ASP A 265 -22.94 -7.36 -13.65
N ILE A 266 -23.20 -7.99 -12.50
CA ILE A 266 -23.78 -7.29 -11.34
C ILE A 266 -22.71 -6.61 -10.49
N GLU A 267 -23.09 -5.56 -9.77
CA GLU A 267 -22.26 -4.96 -8.75
C GLU A 267 -22.22 -5.83 -7.49
N ILE A 268 -21.03 -5.95 -6.88
CA ILE A 268 -20.78 -6.76 -5.68
C ILE A 268 -20.03 -5.90 -4.66
N ILE A 269 -20.41 -6.05 -3.38
CA ILE A 269 -19.68 -5.51 -2.23
C ILE A 269 -19.10 -6.64 -1.38
N MET A 270 -17.94 -6.41 -0.77
CA MET A 270 -17.35 -7.31 0.23
C MET A 270 -17.02 -6.54 1.51
N GLY A 271 -17.63 -6.94 2.63
CA GLY A 271 -17.25 -6.46 3.96
C GLY A 271 -15.98 -7.14 4.45
N ILE A 272 -14.90 -6.38 4.61
CA ILE A 272 -13.57 -6.91 4.98
C ILE A 272 -13.27 -6.79 6.48
N GLY A 273 -14.13 -6.11 7.25
CA GLY A 273 -14.02 -5.93 8.70
C GLY A 273 -13.90 -7.25 9.46
N ASN A 274 -14.65 -8.28 9.05
CA ASN A 274 -14.62 -9.60 9.70
C ASN A 274 -13.25 -10.30 9.72
N LEU A 275 -12.30 -9.86 8.88
CA LEU A 275 -10.94 -10.38 8.89
C LEU A 275 -9.94 -9.39 9.45
N THR A 276 -10.05 -8.11 9.08
CA THR A 276 -9.13 -7.07 9.56
C THR A 276 -9.29 -6.81 11.06
N GLU A 277 -10.52 -6.68 11.55
CA GLU A 277 -10.83 -6.40 12.96
C GLU A 277 -10.63 -7.63 13.86
N LEU A 278 -10.96 -8.83 13.35
CA LEU A 278 -10.98 -10.06 14.16
C LEU A 278 -9.70 -10.90 14.03
N THR A 279 -8.64 -10.34 13.47
CA THR A 279 -7.33 -10.98 13.35
C THR A 279 -6.25 -10.05 13.87
N HIS A 280 -5.52 -10.47 14.91
CA HIS A 280 -4.34 -9.74 15.39
C HIS A 280 -3.14 -9.99 14.47
N ALA A 281 -3.13 -9.29 13.35
CA ALA A 281 -2.04 -9.19 12.38
C ALA A 281 -2.01 -7.77 11.81
N ASP A 282 -0.91 -7.38 11.15
CA ASP A 282 -0.81 -6.07 10.50
C ASP A 282 -1.91 -5.94 9.43
N SER A 283 -2.79 -4.95 9.61
CA SER A 283 -3.97 -4.75 8.76
C SER A 283 -3.59 -4.41 7.33
N ALA A 284 -2.46 -3.72 7.10
CA ALA A 284 -1.98 -3.38 5.76
C ALA A 284 -1.73 -4.63 4.88
N GLY A 285 -1.13 -5.68 5.47
CA GLY A 285 -0.91 -6.96 4.77
C GLY A 285 -2.21 -7.72 4.52
N THR A 286 -3.11 -7.74 5.51
CA THR A 286 -4.45 -8.35 5.39
C THR A 286 -5.26 -7.66 4.29
N ASN A 287 -5.29 -6.33 4.29
CA ASN A 287 -5.92 -5.49 3.27
C ASN A 287 -5.33 -5.77 1.89
N ALA A 288 -4.01 -5.85 1.75
CA ALA A 288 -3.37 -6.17 0.47
C ALA A 288 -3.86 -7.50 -0.12
N ILE A 289 -3.96 -8.56 0.69
CA ILE A 289 -4.43 -9.87 0.21
C ILE A 289 -5.93 -9.82 -0.14
N LEU A 290 -6.76 -9.18 0.69
CA LEU A 290 -8.19 -9.09 0.44
C LEU A 290 -8.51 -8.27 -0.80
N LEU A 291 -7.86 -7.12 -0.97
CA LEU A 291 -8.02 -6.29 -2.16
C LEU A 291 -7.47 -6.97 -3.43
N GLY A 292 -6.49 -7.87 -3.28
CA GLY A 292 -6.07 -8.78 -4.36
C GLY A 292 -7.21 -9.70 -4.81
N ILE A 293 -7.89 -10.37 -3.87
CA ILE A 293 -9.06 -11.23 -4.17
C ILE A 293 -10.19 -10.41 -4.78
N ILE A 294 -10.49 -9.23 -4.22
CA ILE A 294 -11.52 -8.31 -4.72
C ILE A 294 -11.22 -7.89 -6.15
N SER A 295 -9.96 -7.58 -6.47
CA SER A 295 -9.52 -7.22 -7.81
C SER A 295 -9.66 -8.38 -8.81
N GLU A 296 -9.29 -9.61 -8.41
CA GLU A 296 -9.44 -10.83 -9.23
C GLU A 296 -10.90 -11.21 -9.48
N LEU A 297 -11.79 -10.98 -8.51
CA LEU A 297 -13.22 -11.23 -8.61
C LEU A 297 -14.00 -10.05 -9.20
N GLU A 298 -13.31 -8.98 -9.61
CA GLU A 298 -13.90 -7.73 -10.13
C GLU A 298 -15.01 -7.18 -9.21
N ILE A 299 -14.83 -7.27 -7.90
CA ILE A 299 -15.73 -6.69 -6.91
C ILE A 299 -15.46 -5.18 -6.87
N ARG A 300 -16.51 -4.37 -7.01
CA ARG A 300 -16.39 -2.90 -7.18
C ARG A 300 -16.66 -2.12 -5.91
N HIS A 301 -17.05 -2.77 -4.83
CA HIS A 301 -17.35 -2.13 -3.56
C HIS A 301 -16.74 -2.90 -2.38
N VAL A 302 -16.29 -2.18 -1.37
CA VAL A 302 -15.75 -2.74 -0.13
C VAL A 302 -16.34 -2.00 1.05
N LEU A 303 -16.77 -2.73 2.08
CA LEU A 303 -17.14 -2.17 3.38
C LEU A 303 -15.96 -2.38 4.34
N ALA A 304 -15.41 -1.28 4.86
CA ALA A 304 -14.26 -1.23 5.75
C ALA A 304 -14.60 -0.49 7.05
N THR A 305 -14.00 -0.93 8.16
CA THR A 305 -14.26 -0.44 9.51
C THR A 305 -12.93 -0.05 10.18
N GLU A 306 -13.01 0.83 11.19
CA GLU A 306 -11.90 1.15 12.10
C GLU A 306 -12.38 1.14 13.55
N VAL A 307 -12.80 -0.04 14.03
CA VAL A 307 -13.34 -0.22 15.40
C VAL A 307 -12.24 -0.62 16.37
N SER A 308 -11.44 -1.63 16.02
CA SER A 308 -10.35 -2.10 16.85
C SER A 308 -9.20 -1.10 16.86
N GLU A 309 -8.54 -0.98 18.02
CA GLU A 309 -7.45 -0.02 18.23
C GLU A 309 -6.23 -0.31 17.33
N HIS A 310 -6.08 -1.52 16.79
CA HIS A 310 -5.02 -1.86 15.84
C HIS A 310 -5.38 -1.53 14.37
N CYS A 311 -6.65 -1.27 14.05
CA CYS A 311 -7.16 -1.02 12.70
C CYS A 311 -7.35 0.48 12.37
N ARG A 312 -6.68 1.39 13.08
CA ARG A 312 -6.88 2.85 13.00
C ARG A 312 -6.54 3.53 11.66
N TYR A 313 -6.00 2.76 10.71
CA TYR A 313 -5.68 3.23 9.36
C TYR A 313 -6.24 2.29 8.28
N ALA A 314 -7.16 1.39 8.63
CA ALA A 314 -7.64 0.35 7.73
C ALA A 314 -8.32 0.93 6.47
N VAL A 315 -8.99 2.09 6.57
CA VAL A 315 -9.58 2.76 5.40
C VAL A 315 -8.49 3.28 4.46
N ARG A 316 -7.46 3.91 5.02
CA ARG A 316 -6.30 4.43 4.27
C ARG A 316 -5.48 3.33 3.62
N GLU A 317 -5.28 2.22 4.33
CA GLU A 317 -4.65 1.01 3.83
C GLU A 317 -5.46 0.42 2.65
N ALA A 318 -6.78 0.32 2.79
CA ALA A 318 -7.65 -0.15 1.72
C ALA A 318 -7.61 0.77 0.49
N ASP A 319 -7.53 2.11 0.67
CA ASP A 319 -7.38 3.07 -0.44
C ASP A 319 -6.09 2.87 -1.22
N LEU A 320 -4.94 2.75 -0.54
CA LEU A 320 -3.68 2.49 -1.22
C LEU A 320 -3.71 1.11 -1.90
N ALA A 321 -4.22 0.09 -1.20
CA ALA A 321 -4.30 -1.26 -1.73
C ALA A 321 -5.14 -1.32 -3.02
N ARG A 322 -6.34 -0.72 -3.07
CA ARG A 322 -7.16 -0.73 -4.31
C ARG A 322 -6.46 -0.07 -5.49
N ARG A 323 -5.69 1.01 -5.27
CA ARG A 323 -4.97 1.74 -6.33
C ARG A 323 -3.82 0.90 -6.86
N VAL A 324 -3.05 0.27 -5.97
CA VAL A 324 -1.97 -0.66 -6.34
C VAL A 324 -2.54 -1.84 -7.13
N MET A 325 -3.64 -2.44 -6.67
CA MET A 325 -4.27 -3.57 -7.36
C MET A 325 -4.86 -3.18 -8.72
N TYR A 326 -5.42 -1.97 -8.83
CA TYR A 326 -5.91 -1.43 -10.10
C TYR A 326 -4.76 -1.30 -11.11
N ALA A 327 -3.71 -0.57 -10.73
CA ALA A 327 -2.54 -0.35 -11.58
C ALA A 327 -1.88 -1.69 -11.98
N SER A 328 -1.68 -2.60 -11.02
CA SER A 328 -1.07 -3.90 -11.30
C SER A 328 -1.90 -4.77 -12.25
N ARG A 329 -3.23 -4.72 -12.14
CA ARG A 329 -4.13 -5.45 -13.03
C ARG A 329 -4.09 -4.89 -14.45
N ILE A 330 -4.15 -3.54 -14.60
CA ILE A 330 -3.97 -2.90 -15.91
C ILE A 330 -2.64 -3.29 -16.52
N ASP A 331 -1.59 -3.30 -15.70
CA ASP A 331 -0.25 -3.66 -16.15
C ASP A 331 -0.04 -5.16 -16.38
N SER A 332 -0.96 -6.00 -15.92
CA SER A 332 -0.87 -7.46 -15.99
C SER A 332 0.39 -8.02 -15.34
N ILE A 333 0.89 -7.38 -14.27
CA ILE A 333 1.99 -7.87 -13.44
C ILE A 333 1.56 -8.04 -12.00
N PRO A 334 2.26 -8.88 -11.21
CA PRO A 334 2.07 -8.91 -9.76
C PRO A 334 2.17 -7.51 -9.14
N PRO A 335 1.43 -7.21 -8.05
CA PRO A 335 1.39 -5.90 -7.38
C PRO A 335 2.68 -5.62 -6.59
N LYS A 336 3.82 -5.61 -7.28
CA LYS A 336 5.14 -5.47 -6.66
C LYS A 336 5.78 -4.12 -7.00
N GLY A 337 5.96 -3.33 -5.94
CA GLY A 337 6.68 -2.05 -5.88
C GLY A 337 6.14 -0.94 -6.79
N TYR A 338 4.82 -0.89 -6.90
CA TYR A 338 4.10 0.31 -7.32
C TYR A 338 4.27 1.42 -6.30
N ASP A 339 4.19 1.06 -5.02
CA ASP A 339 4.33 1.95 -3.88
C ASP A 339 4.78 1.13 -2.65
N ASN A 340 5.49 1.75 -1.72
CA ASN A 340 5.97 1.11 -0.48
C ASN A 340 5.04 1.35 0.72
N GLY A 341 3.97 2.13 0.56
CA GLY A 341 3.15 2.61 1.67
C GLY A 341 2.45 1.51 2.46
N LEU A 342 2.27 0.31 1.90
CA LEU A 342 1.76 -0.86 2.64
C LEU A 342 2.86 -1.63 3.41
N MET A 343 4.13 -1.24 3.29
CA MET A 343 5.28 -1.86 3.96
C MET A 343 5.72 -1.03 5.17
N ALA A 344 4.85 -0.93 6.18
CA ALA A 344 5.09 -0.08 7.34
C ALA A 344 6.28 -0.49 8.21
N LEU A 345 6.71 -1.77 8.17
CA LEU A 345 7.76 -2.31 9.04
C LEU A 345 9.14 -2.37 8.38
N HIS A 346 9.24 -2.52 7.06
CA HIS A 346 10.53 -2.74 6.40
C HIS A 346 10.52 -2.19 4.98
N GLU A 347 11.70 -1.91 4.44
CA GLU A 347 11.91 -1.45 3.08
C GLU A 347 12.30 -2.58 2.14
N ARG A 348 12.04 -2.41 0.85
CA ARG A 348 12.50 -3.38 -0.18
C ARG A 348 14.02 -3.48 -0.26
N LYS A 349 14.70 -2.36 -0.01
CA LYS A 349 16.18 -2.22 -0.03
C LYS A 349 16.57 -1.28 1.12
N PRO A 350 16.71 -1.81 2.35
CA PRO A 350 16.85 -0.99 3.55
C PRO A 350 18.23 -0.35 3.72
N PHE A 351 19.28 -1.05 3.31
CA PHE A 351 20.66 -0.60 3.43
C PHE A 351 21.16 -0.13 2.05
N PRO A 352 21.26 1.18 1.81
CA PRO A 352 21.73 1.71 0.53
C PRO A 352 23.25 1.62 0.37
N TYR A 353 23.99 1.44 1.48
CA TYR A 353 25.46 1.43 1.50
C TYR A 353 26.01 0.17 2.17
N THR A 354 27.16 -0.30 1.70
CA THR A 354 27.97 -1.32 2.38
C THR A 354 28.89 -0.69 3.43
N ILE A 355 29.43 -1.51 4.33
CA ILE A 355 30.42 -1.04 5.32
C ILE A 355 31.69 -0.46 4.67
N GLU A 356 32.12 -0.99 3.52
CA GLU A 356 33.25 -0.46 2.76
C GLU A 356 32.98 0.96 2.27
N GLU A 357 31.81 1.21 1.67
CA GLU A 357 31.40 2.53 1.20
C GLU A 357 31.32 3.52 2.37
N VAL A 358 30.77 3.09 3.51
CA VAL A 358 30.71 3.93 4.73
C VAL A 358 32.11 4.29 5.23
N LYS A 359 33.08 3.36 5.21
CA LYS A 359 34.48 3.63 5.59
C LYS A 359 35.13 4.64 4.63
N GLU A 360 34.84 4.55 3.34
CA GLU A 360 35.32 5.51 2.34
C GLU A 360 34.78 6.91 2.64
N PHE A 361 33.47 7.04 2.88
CA PHE A 361 32.86 8.32 3.29
C PHE A 361 33.49 8.87 4.56
N ALA A 362 33.67 8.03 5.58
CA ALA A 362 34.27 8.43 6.85
C ALA A 362 35.69 8.97 6.70
N ALA A 363 36.50 8.41 5.80
CA ALA A 363 37.87 8.84 5.55
C ALA A 363 37.97 10.24 4.92
N GLU A 364 36.92 10.68 4.21
CA GLU A 364 36.88 12.01 3.57
C GLU A 364 36.46 13.13 4.53
N ILE A 365 35.83 12.80 5.67
CA ILE A 365 35.32 13.78 6.62
C ILE A 365 36.45 14.40 7.45
N LYS A 366 36.50 15.74 7.44
CA LYS A 366 37.51 16.54 8.18
C LYS A 366 36.90 17.46 9.24
N ASP A 367 35.58 17.52 9.32
CA ASP A 367 34.84 18.37 10.26
C ASP A 367 34.37 17.58 11.50
N PRO A 368 34.07 18.27 12.62
CA PRO A 368 33.71 17.61 13.86
C PRO A 368 32.24 17.16 13.94
N ASN A 369 31.42 17.39 12.90
CA ASN A 369 30.00 17.04 12.95
C ASN A 369 29.84 15.53 12.74
N PHE A 370 29.03 14.92 13.61
CA PHE A 370 28.72 13.51 13.53
C PHE A 370 27.77 13.23 12.38
N ARG A 371 28.13 12.21 11.60
CA ARG A 371 27.27 11.58 10.60
C ARG A 371 26.93 10.19 11.08
N ILE A 372 25.66 9.83 10.94
CA ILE A 372 25.15 8.52 11.29
C ILE A 372 24.69 7.83 10.00
N GLN A 373 25.10 6.58 9.80
CA GLN A 373 24.68 5.75 8.68
C GLN A 373 24.38 4.34 9.16
N VAL A 374 23.60 3.60 8.38
CA VAL A 374 23.23 2.21 8.70
C VAL A 374 23.57 1.32 7.51
N SER A 375 24.22 0.19 7.77
CA SER A 375 24.43 -0.91 6.83
C SER A 375 23.95 -2.24 7.43
N GLU A 376 24.14 -3.36 6.71
CA GLU A 376 23.84 -4.69 7.26
C GLU A 376 24.60 -4.97 8.57
N GLU A 377 25.81 -4.42 8.71
CA GLU A 377 26.70 -4.62 9.85
C GLU A 377 26.32 -3.83 11.11
N GLY A 378 25.46 -2.82 11.00
CA GLY A 378 24.96 -2.06 12.15
C GLY A 378 24.84 -0.55 11.91
N VAL A 379 24.93 0.19 13.00
CA VAL A 379 24.92 1.66 13.03
C VAL A 379 26.35 2.17 13.06
N HIS A 380 26.64 3.13 12.19
CA HIS A 380 27.95 3.75 12.02
C HIS A 380 27.88 5.22 12.35
N THR A 381 28.68 5.66 13.32
CA THR A 381 28.83 7.08 13.63
C THR A 381 30.26 7.51 13.37
N TYR A 382 30.43 8.58 12.59
CA TYR A 382 31.75 9.05 12.25
C TYR A 382 31.83 10.58 12.11
N ASN A 383 33.04 11.09 12.33
CA ASN A 383 33.46 12.46 12.07
C ASN A 383 34.97 12.47 11.82
N ARG A 384 35.61 13.64 11.86
CA ARG A 384 37.09 13.75 11.74
C ARG A 384 37.91 12.99 12.80
N ASP A 385 37.31 12.69 13.95
CA ASP A 385 37.98 12.08 15.10
C ASP A 385 37.91 10.54 15.06
N GLY A 386 37.13 9.97 14.14
CA GLY A 386 37.09 8.53 13.87
C GLY A 386 35.71 8.02 13.45
N MET A 387 35.64 6.71 13.22
CA MET A 387 34.40 5.96 12.93
C MET A 387 34.18 4.89 14.00
N HIS A 388 32.94 4.78 14.47
CA HIS A 388 32.50 3.80 15.46
C HIS A 388 31.29 3.05 14.92
N THR A 389 31.37 1.71 14.96
CA THR A 389 30.30 0.81 14.54
C THR A 389 29.81 0.01 15.73
N ALA A 390 28.50 -0.10 15.89
CA ALA A 390 27.86 -1.03 16.80
C ALA A 390 26.42 -1.32 16.37
N THR A 391 25.83 -2.39 16.90
CA THR A 391 24.39 -2.67 16.76
C THR A 391 23.58 -2.05 17.91
N ASP A 392 24.22 -1.82 19.05
CA ASP A 392 23.66 -1.09 20.19
C ASP A 392 24.26 0.32 20.28
N PRO A 393 23.45 1.39 20.09
CA PRO A 393 23.86 2.77 20.32
C PRO A 393 24.59 3.05 21.64
N TYR A 394 24.29 2.32 22.72
CA TYR A 394 24.95 2.50 24.01
C TYR A 394 26.45 2.18 23.94
N GLU A 395 26.91 1.38 22.98
CA GLU A 395 28.34 1.09 22.77
C GLU A 395 29.08 2.17 21.97
N ILE A 396 28.33 3.02 21.25
CA ILE A 396 28.86 4.14 20.47
C ILE A 396 29.03 5.37 21.37
N TYR A 397 28.02 5.66 22.21
CA TYR A 397 27.94 6.90 22.97
C TYR A 397 29.19 7.24 23.80
N PRO A 398 29.82 6.31 24.56
CA PRO A 398 31.05 6.60 25.33
C PRO A 398 32.25 7.01 24.47
N LYS A 399 32.20 6.79 23.16
CA LYS A 399 33.29 7.09 22.21
C LYS A 399 33.13 8.45 21.54
N LEU A 400 31.99 9.14 21.71
CA LEU A 400 31.68 10.39 21.01
C LEU A 400 32.18 11.67 21.71
N ASN A 401 32.67 11.59 22.96
CA ASN A 401 33.17 12.74 23.74
C ASN A 401 32.18 13.93 23.81
N VAL A 402 30.88 13.65 24.00
CA VAL A 402 29.81 14.68 24.06
C VAL A 402 29.32 14.99 25.48
N ASP A 403 30.03 14.53 26.52
CA ASP A 403 29.61 14.60 27.93
C ASP A 403 29.35 16.03 28.42
N ASP A 404 30.12 17.01 27.92
CA ASP A 404 29.99 18.42 28.29
C ASP A 404 28.92 19.19 27.48
N ASP A 405 28.26 18.52 26.52
CA ASP A 405 27.28 19.13 25.62
C ASP A 405 25.95 18.37 25.59
N GLY A 406 25.18 18.51 26.68
CA GLY A 406 23.88 17.84 26.86
C GLY A 406 22.88 18.03 25.70
N GLY A 407 22.92 19.15 24.98
CA GLY A 407 22.06 19.35 23.80
C GLY A 407 22.47 18.48 22.61
N HIS A 408 23.78 18.33 22.40
CA HIS A 408 24.34 17.48 21.35
C HIS A 408 24.18 16.01 21.70
N ALA A 409 24.44 15.65 22.96
CA ALA A 409 24.17 14.32 23.50
C ALA A 409 22.71 13.88 23.28
N PHE A 410 21.75 14.76 23.59
CA PHE A 410 20.33 14.48 23.39
C PHE A 410 19.98 14.26 21.91
N TYR A 411 20.47 15.13 21.02
CA TYR A 411 20.30 14.99 19.57
C TYR A 411 20.83 13.64 19.06
N LEU A 412 22.06 13.28 19.43
CA LEU A 412 22.66 12.01 19.03
C LEU A 412 21.88 10.83 19.61
N GLY A 413 21.36 10.94 20.84
CA GLY A 413 20.51 9.91 21.43
C GLY A 413 19.25 9.62 20.59
N ILE A 414 18.56 10.67 20.10
CA ILE A 414 17.40 10.53 19.21
C ILE A 414 17.80 9.86 17.90
N GLU A 415 18.84 10.38 17.24
CA GLU A 415 19.26 9.88 15.93
C GLU A 415 19.75 8.43 15.99
N HIS A 416 20.50 8.07 17.03
CA HIS A 416 20.92 6.68 17.20
C HIS A 416 19.75 5.74 17.52
N ALA A 417 18.74 6.19 18.28
CA ALA A 417 17.55 5.39 18.54
C ALA A 417 16.77 5.14 17.23
N ARG A 418 16.62 6.16 16.37
CA ARG A 418 16.02 6.01 15.03
C ARG A 418 16.84 5.07 14.14
N ALA A 419 18.16 5.25 14.09
CA ALA A 419 19.05 4.40 13.32
C ALA A 419 19.02 2.94 13.79
N GLN A 420 18.93 2.71 15.11
CA GLN A 420 18.78 1.36 15.68
C GLN A 420 17.46 0.71 15.25
N ILE A 421 16.33 1.41 15.39
CA ILE A 421 15.02 0.91 14.95
C ILE A 421 15.07 0.59 13.44
N ALA A 422 15.67 1.48 12.65
CA ALA A 422 15.80 1.28 11.22
C ALA A 422 16.63 0.04 10.88
N TRP A 423 17.75 -0.16 11.56
CA TRP A 423 18.57 -1.36 11.38
C TRP A 423 17.81 -2.63 11.77
N GLN A 424 17.17 -2.64 12.95
CA GLN A 424 16.45 -3.81 13.47
C GLN A 424 15.29 -4.25 12.60
N LEU A 425 14.53 -3.30 12.06
CA LEU A 425 13.36 -3.58 11.23
C LEU A 425 13.70 -3.66 9.74
N GLY A 426 14.90 -3.27 9.33
CA GLY A 426 15.24 -3.09 7.93
C GLY A 426 14.44 -1.95 7.30
N LYS A 427 14.52 -0.74 7.87
CA LYS A 427 14.05 0.51 7.27
C LYS A 427 15.24 1.30 6.70
N ARG A 428 14.92 2.23 5.80
CA ARG A 428 15.83 3.30 5.44
C ARG A 428 15.95 4.29 6.59
N TYR A 429 17.18 4.63 6.92
CA TYR A 429 17.52 5.71 7.84
C TYR A 429 18.14 6.85 7.05
N GLU A 430 17.61 8.05 7.27
CA GLU A 430 18.19 9.31 6.82
C GLU A 430 18.28 10.21 8.05
N GLN A 431 19.47 10.72 8.31
CA GLN A 431 19.71 11.56 9.49
C GLN A 431 18.88 12.84 9.40
N ASP A 432 18.35 13.27 10.54
CA ASP A 432 17.44 14.43 10.68
C ASP A 432 16.03 14.21 10.10
N GLU A 433 15.74 13.04 9.52
CA GLU A 433 14.41 12.68 9.01
C GLU A 433 13.71 11.67 9.93
N GLU A 434 12.38 11.69 9.93
CA GLU A 434 11.59 10.65 10.60
C GLU A 434 11.64 9.34 9.80
N LEU A 435 11.46 8.21 10.49
CA LEU A 435 11.28 6.94 9.80
C LEU A 435 9.95 6.94 9.03
N ASP A 436 9.98 6.49 7.78
CA ASP A 436 8.77 6.34 6.96
C ASP A 436 8.00 5.10 7.40
N TRP A 437 6.75 5.26 7.83
CA TRP A 437 5.84 4.18 8.22
C TRP A 437 4.76 3.89 7.16
N GLY A 438 4.93 4.43 5.96
CA GLY A 438 3.97 4.30 4.89
C GLY A 438 2.61 4.90 5.27
N VAL A 439 1.53 4.17 5.00
CA VAL A 439 0.17 4.62 5.31
C VAL A 439 -0.17 4.56 6.80
N SER A 440 0.64 3.90 7.62
CA SER A 440 0.42 3.77 9.07
C SER A 440 0.73 5.05 9.85
N THR A 441 1.14 6.13 9.17
CA THR A 441 1.25 7.47 9.74
C THR A 441 0.74 8.52 8.76
N LYS A 442 0.17 9.61 9.26
CA LYS A 442 -0.14 10.79 8.45
C LYS A 442 1.15 11.62 8.33
N SER A 443 1.89 11.47 7.23
CA SER A 443 3.05 12.34 6.96
C SER A 443 2.58 13.78 6.76
N ALA A 444 3.26 14.74 7.40
CA ALA A 444 3.08 16.14 7.04
C ALA A 444 3.51 16.32 5.57
N ALA A 445 2.72 17.05 4.78
CA ALA A 445 3.14 17.37 3.42
C ALA A 445 4.44 18.18 3.49
N ASP A 446 5.53 17.61 2.96
CA ASP A 446 6.80 18.31 2.86
C ASP A 446 6.61 19.50 1.90
N ASP A 447 6.67 20.72 2.44
CA ASP A 447 6.79 21.93 1.63
C ASP A 447 8.22 22.02 1.09
N LEU A 448 8.45 21.36 -0.04
CA LEU A 448 9.73 21.35 -0.76
C LEU A 448 10.16 22.75 -1.26
N SER A 449 9.34 23.80 -1.07
CA SER A 449 9.69 25.17 -1.41
C SER A 449 10.54 25.88 -0.35
N GLN A 450 10.68 25.28 0.85
CA GLN A 450 11.50 25.81 1.94
C GLN A 450 12.56 24.79 2.33
N PHE A 451 13.82 25.24 2.47
CA PHE A 451 14.82 24.45 3.16
C PHE A 451 14.34 24.24 4.60
N LYS A 452 14.22 22.98 5.04
CA LYS A 452 13.92 22.65 6.44
C LYS A 452 14.91 23.40 7.35
N GLU A 453 14.37 24.19 8.28
CA GLU A 453 15.21 24.91 9.24
C GLU A 453 16.02 23.90 10.06
N ALA A 454 17.32 24.16 10.23
CA ALA A 454 18.16 23.35 11.12
C ALA A 454 17.48 23.21 12.49
N GLY A 455 17.32 21.98 12.97
CA GLY A 455 16.60 21.66 14.20
C GLY A 455 16.98 22.56 15.39
N THR A 456 16.01 22.80 16.27
CA THR A 456 16.09 23.75 17.39
C THR A 456 17.28 23.53 18.34
N THR A 457 17.90 22.35 18.29
CA THR A 457 19.12 21.97 19.03
C THR A 457 20.37 22.73 18.55
N MET A 458 20.45 23.17 17.29
CA MET A 458 21.58 23.95 16.75
C MET A 458 21.67 25.38 17.32
N HIS A 459 20.55 25.96 17.79
CA HIS A 459 20.53 27.33 18.31
C HIS A 459 21.35 27.49 19.61
N THR A 460 21.53 26.43 20.38
CA THR A 460 22.31 26.48 21.62
C THR A 460 23.79 26.80 21.39
N ARG A 461 24.36 26.45 20.22
CA ARG A 461 25.76 26.71 19.86
C ARG A 461 26.05 28.19 19.60
N LYS A 462 25.13 28.92 18.95
CA LYS A 462 25.22 30.39 18.76
C LYS A 462 25.18 31.12 20.11
N THR A 463 24.20 30.78 20.94
CA THR A 463 24.01 31.41 22.26
C THR A 463 25.19 31.18 23.23
N ARG A 464 25.85 30.00 23.18
CA ARG A 464 27.07 29.73 23.96
C ARG A 464 28.31 30.44 23.42
N LYS A 465 28.45 30.57 22.10
CA LYS A 465 29.57 31.32 21.46
C LYS A 465 29.48 32.81 21.79
N ASP A 466 28.28 33.38 21.76
CA ASP A 466 28.03 34.79 22.11
C ASP A 466 28.24 35.08 23.61
N LYS A 467 27.86 34.14 24.50
CA LYS A 467 28.18 34.25 25.94
C LYS A 467 29.68 34.15 26.23
N ARG A 468 30.45 33.34 25.48
CA ARG A 468 31.92 33.26 25.60
C ARG A 468 32.65 34.48 25.02
N LEU A 469 32.13 35.10 23.96
CA LEU A 469 32.69 36.36 23.42
C LEU A 469 32.42 37.56 24.34
N ASN A 470 31.25 37.63 24.97
CA ASN A 470 30.93 38.71 25.92
C ASN A 470 31.69 38.61 27.26
N THR A 471 32.13 37.42 27.67
CA THR A 471 32.97 37.25 28.88
C THR A 471 34.45 37.55 28.64
N LYS A 472 34.95 37.41 27.40
CA LYS A 472 36.32 37.84 27.03
C LYS A 472 36.49 39.34 26.82
N LYS A 473 35.42 40.10 26.54
CA LYS A 473 35.43 41.58 26.46
C LYS A 473 35.31 42.28 27.83
N LYS A 474 35.09 41.53 28.91
CA LYS A 474 34.94 42.03 30.30
C LYS A 474 36.10 41.66 31.23
N LYS A 475 37.23 41.21 30.68
CA LYS A 475 38.48 41.00 31.44
C LYS A 475 39.57 41.93 30.95
#